data_AF-A0A6G7YR71-F1
#
_entry.id   AF-A0A6G7YR71-F1
#
_cell.length_a   1.000
_cell.length_b   1.000
_cell.length_c   1.000
_cell.angle_alpha   90.00
_cell.angle_beta   90.00
_cell.angle_gamma   90.00
#
_symmetry.space_group_name_H-M   'P 1'
#
loop_
_entity.id
_entity.type
_entity.pdbx_description
1 polymer ?
#
loop_
_entity_poly.entity_id
_entity_poly.type
_entity_poly.pdbx_seq_one_letter_code
_entity_poly.pdbx_strand_id
1 'polypeptide(L)'
;MGGFSLWHILIFAVIVLLLFGGNRFSAMMGDVAKGLKSFKQGMADDDKPVERHESRPLPRSQDPIDVTPRQTDTTSTAREDDRR
;
A
#
# COMPACT_ATOMS: atom_id res chain seq x y z
N MET A 1 -34.92 -13.54 30.13
CA MET A 1 -34.07 -14.35 29.24
C MET A 1 -33.13 -13.42 28.47
N GLY A 2 -32.20 -12.75 29.17
CA GLY A 2 -31.30 -11.73 28.61
C GLY A 2 -30.07 -12.37 27.99
N GLY A 3 -30.27 -13.02 26.84
CA GLY A 3 -29.19 -13.69 26.11
C GLY A 3 -28.23 -12.66 25.52
N PHE A 4 -26.94 -12.88 25.73
CA PHE A 4 -25.83 -12.15 25.09
C PHE A 4 -25.64 -10.71 25.56
N SER A 5 -25.46 -10.52 26.87
CA SER A 5 -24.76 -9.32 27.37
C SER A 5 -23.39 -9.21 26.68
N LEU A 6 -22.99 -8.00 26.27
CA LEU A 6 -21.71 -7.72 25.57
C LEU A 6 -20.50 -8.44 26.20
N TRP A 7 -20.54 -8.64 27.52
CA TRP A 7 -19.56 -9.39 28.28
C TRP A 7 -19.31 -10.82 27.76
N HIS A 8 -20.37 -11.53 27.35
CA HIS A 8 -20.23 -12.89 26.82
C HIS A 8 -19.56 -12.89 25.45
N ILE A 9 -19.89 -11.93 24.59
CA ILE A 9 -19.30 -11.81 23.25
C ILE A 9 -17.81 -11.49 23.36
N LEU A 10 -17.43 -10.61 24.29
CA LEU A 10 -16.03 -10.25 24.53
C LEU A 10 -15.21 -11.47 25.00
N ILE A 11 -15.72 -12.24 25.96
CA ILE A 11 -15.07 -13.45 26.46
C ILE A 11 -14.96 -14.51 25.36
N PHE A 12 -16.02 -14.69 24.57
CA PHE A 12 -16.02 -15.63 23.44
C PHE A 12 -14.99 -15.25 22.37
N ALA A 13 -14.88 -13.97 22.03
CA ALA A 13 -13.89 -13.48 21.07
C ALA A 13 -12.45 -13.77 21.50
N VAL A 14 -12.14 -13.62 22.80
CA VAL A 14 -10.82 -13.95 23.36
C VAL A 14 -10.52 -15.44 23.22
N ILE A 15 -11.49 -16.31 23.54
CA ILE A 15 -11.34 -17.75 23.41
C ILE A 15 -11.06 -18.13 21.94
N VAL A 16 -11.85 -17.61 21.00
CA VAL A 16 -11.66 -17.87 19.57
C VAL A 16 -10.28 -17.40 19.10
N LEU A 17 -9.82 -16.23 19.53
CA LEU A 17 -8.48 -15.73 19.17
C LEU A 17 -7.36 -16.62 19.73
N LEU A 18 -7.52 -17.18 20.92
CA LEU A 18 -6.56 -18.12 21.52
C LEU A 18 -6.54 -19.47 20.79
N LEU A 19 -7.71 -19.99 20.39
CA LEU A 19 -7.82 -21.27 19.68
C LEU A 19 -7.24 -21.21 18.27
N PHE A 20 -7.55 -20.14 17.54
CA PHE A 20 -7.12 -19.97 16.15
C PHE A 20 -5.74 -19.30 16.03
N GLY A 21 -5.32 -18.56 17.06
CA GLY A 21 -4.11 -17.73 17.06
C GLY A 21 -4.25 -16.52 16.14
N GLY A 22 -3.46 -15.47 16.42
CA GLY A 22 -3.47 -14.23 15.63
C GLY A 22 -3.06 -14.43 14.15
N ASN A 23 -2.20 -15.41 13.86
CA ASN A 23 -1.66 -15.64 12.52
C ASN A 23 -2.71 -16.13 11.51
N ARG A 24 -3.68 -16.96 11.93
CA ARG A 24 -4.74 -17.48 11.05
C ARG A 24 -5.94 -16.54 11.02
N PHE A 25 -6.30 -15.97 12.16
CA PHE A 25 -7.40 -15.01 12.26
C PHE A 25 -7.14 -13.74 11.42
N SER A 26 -5.92 -13.20 11.45
CA SER A 26 -5.58 -11.98 10.70
C SER A 26 -5.61 -12.18 9.18
N ALA A 27 -5.19 -13.34 8.68
CA ALA A 27 -5.24 -13.65 7.26
C ALA A 27 -6.69 -13.75 6.77
N MET A 28 -7.54 -14.49 7.51
CA MET A 28 -8.97 -14.64 7.18
C MET A 28 -9.74 -13.33 7.33
N MET A 29 -9.48 -12.54 8.37
CA MET A 29 -10.08 -11.20 8.53
C MET A 29 -9.65 -10.24 7.42
N GLY A 30 -8.43 -10.33 6.91
CA GLY A 30 -7.97 -9.52 5.78
C GLY A 30 -8.80 -9.77 4.50
N ASP A 31 -9.12 -11.03 4.22
CA ASP A 31 -9.92 -11.40 3.04
C ASP A 31 -11.40 -11.05 3.23
N VAL A 32 -11.95 -11.23 4.43
CA VAL A 32 -13.31 -10.79 4.78
C VAL A 32 -13.42 -9.26 4.72
N ALA A 33 -12.43 -8.52 5.22
CA ALA A 33 -12.40 -7.07 5.19
C ALA A 33 -12.33 -6.53 3.76
N LYS A 34 -11.56 -7.17 2.87
CA LYS A 34 -11.54 -6.82 1.43
C LYS A 34 -12.90 -7.07 0.79
N GLY A 35 -13.55 -8.21 1.06
CA GLY A 35 -14.88 -8.52 0.55
C GLY A 35 -15.93 -7.50 1.00
N LEU A 36 -15.94 -7.14 2.28
CA LEU A 36 -16.87 -6.16 2.83
C LEU A 36 -16.56 -4.72 2.37
N LYS A 37 -15.27 -4.34 2.21
CA LYS A 37 -14.86 -3.04 1.66
C LYS A 37 -15.28 -2.88 0.20
N SER A 38 -15.15 -3.92 -0.62
CA SER A 38 -15.62 -3.92 -2.00
C SER A 38 -17.14 -3.89 -2.09
N PHE A 39 -17.85 -4.60 -1.21
CA PHE A 39 -19.31 -4.54 -1.12
C PHE A 39 -19.80 -3.13 -0.75
N LYS A 40 -19.19 -2.52 0.28
CA LYS A 40 -19.52 -1.14 0.70
C LYS A 40 -19.18 -0.11 -0.38
N GLN A 41 -18.08 -0.30 -1.10
CA GLN A 41 -17.71 0.58 -2.21
C GLN A 41 -18.68 0.46 -3.37
N GLY A 42 -19.01 -0.75 -3.80
CA GLY A 42 -19.97 -0.95 -4.89
C GLY A 42 -21.33 -0.35 -4.57
N MET A 43 -21.73 -0.35 -3.29
CA MET A 43 -22.95 0.30 -2.84
C MET A 43 -22.81 1.82 -2.66
N ALA A 44 -21.60 2.34 -2.45
CA ALA A 44 -21.33 3.77 -2.29
C ALA A 44 -20.97 4.49 -3.61
N ASP A 45 -20.50 3.75 -4.63
CA ASP A 45 -20.25 4.25 -5.99
C ASP A 45 -21.56 4.65 -6.69
N ASP A 46 -22.70 4.09 -6.28
CA ASP A 46 -24.03 4.52 -6.74
C ASP A 46 -24.38 5.95 -6.26
N ASP A 47 -23.70 6.47 -5.22
CA ASP A 47 -24.06 7.70 -4.54
C ASP A 47 -23.02 8.83 -4.60
N LYS A 48 -21.71 8.58 -4.83
CA LYS A 48 -20.67 9.65 -4.90
C LYS A 48 -19.46 9.34 -5.80
N PRO A 49 -18.85 10.36 -6.47
CA PRO A 49 -17.69 10.16 -7.32
C PRO A 49 -16.42 9.93 -6.50
N VAL A 50 -15.88 8.71 -6.64
CA VAL A 50 -14.49 8.25 -6.55
C VAL A 50 -13.50 9.14 -5.79
N GLU A 51 -13.37 8.91 -4.49
CA GLU A 51 -12.06 8.97 -3.84
C GLU A 51 -11.73 7.60 -3.27
N ARG A 52 -10.71 6.93 -3.83
CA ARG A 52 -9.92 5.98 -3.04
C ARG A 52 -8.45 5.94 -3.47
N HIS A 53 -7.70 6.86 -2.85
CA HIS A 53 -6.35 6.59 -2.38
C HIS A 53 -6.34 5.43 -1.38
N GLU A 54 -5.17 4.81 -1.22
CA GLU A 54 -4.78 3.86 -0.18
C GLU A 54 -5.09 2.37 -0.43
N SER A 55 -4.22 1.74 -1.23
CA SER A 55 -3.31 0.66 -0.78
C SER A 55 -2.45 0.17 -1.95
N ARG A 56 -1.50 1.00 -2.39
CA ARG A 56 -0.36 0.53 -3.20
C ARG A 56 0.85 0.47 -2.27
N PRO A 57 1.33 -0.72 -1.84
CA PRO A 57 2.71 -0.84 -1.42
C PRO A 57 3.54 -0.49 -2.66
N LEU A 58 4.12 0.70 -2.68
CA LEU A 58 5.06 1.08 -3.73
C LEU A 58 6.26 0.13 -3.61
N PRO A 59 6.63 -0.63 -4.65
CA PRO A 59 7.97 -1.21 -4.70
C PRO A 59 8.93 -0.03 -4.90
N ARG A 60 9.48 0.50 -3.81
CA ARG A 60 10.56 1.48 -3.86
C ARG A 60 11.87 0.74 -4.12
N SER A 61 11.98 0.18 -5.33
CA SER A 61 13.25 -0.16 -5.97
C SER A 61 13.30 0.64 -7.26
N GLN A 62 13.66 1.91 -7.12
CA GLN A 62 14.22 2.69 -8.21
C GLN A 62 15.52 3.25 -7.66
N ASP A 63 16.62 2.57 -7.94
CA ASP A 63 17.93 3.21 -7.91
C ASP A 63 17.85 4.43 -8.83
N PRO A 64 18.21 5.64 -8.36
CA PRO A 64 18.15 6.82 -9.20
C PRO A 64 19.12 6.64 -10.36
N ILE A 65 18.60 6.60 -11.58
CA ILE A 65 19.42 6.78 -12.77
C ILE A 65 19.89 8.24 -12.72
N ASP A 66 21.19 8.45 -12.51
CA ASP A 66 21.82 9.76 -12.58
C ASP A 66 21.71 10.25 -14.04
N VAL A 67 20.75 11.15 -14.27
CA VAL A 67 20.60 11.89 -15.53
C VAL A 67 21.05 13.32 -15.28
N THR A 68 22.30 13.50 -14.87
CA THR A 68 22.95 14.81 -14.93
C THR A 68 23.31 15.09 -16.40
N PRO A 69 22.69 16.07 -17.08
CA PRO A 69 23.15 16.50 -18.38
C PRO A 69 24.50 17.19 -18.16
N ARG A 70 25.60 16.60 -18.65
CA ARG A 70 26.87 17.33 -18.77
C ARG A 70 26.68 18.35 -19.89
N GLN A 71 26.09 19.50 -19.55
CA GLN A 71 26.04 20.66 -20.43
C GLN A 71 27.47 21.13 -20.72
N THR A 72 27.75 21.12 -22.00
CA THR A 72 28.66 21.99 -22.73
C THR A 72 29.00 23.30 -22.00
N ASP A 73 30.29 23.55 -21.81
CA ASP A 73 30.82 24.92 -21.83
C ASP A 73 31.86 25.02 -22.95
N THR A 74 31.52 25.87 -23.91
CA THR A 74 32.33 26.34 -25.03
C THR A 74 33.43 27.28 -24.50
N THR A 75 34.58 27.27 -25.17
CA THR A 75 35.68 28.26 -25.10
C THR A 75 36.82 27.94 -24.13
N SER A 76 37.87 27.29 -24.63
CA SER A 76 39.23 27.83 -24.49
C SER A 76 40.19 27.12 -25.45
N THR A 77 40.68 27.89 -26.43
CA THR A 77 42.10 27.94 -26.79
C THR A 77 42.73 26.62 -27.26
N ALA A 78 42.71 26.35 -28.56
CA ALA A 78 43.84 26.66 -29.47
C ALA A 78 44.92 25.58 -29.47
N ARG A 79 45.33 25.20 -30.69
CA ARG A 79 46.53 24.39 -31.01
C ARG A 79 46.44 22.95 -30.50
N GLU A 80 46.49 21.93 -31.33
CA GLU A 80 47.66 21.65 -32.14
C GLU A 80 47.28 20.61 -33.19
N ASP A 81 46.95 21.14 -34.37
CA ASP A 81 46.97 20.46 -35.66
C ASP A 81 48.45 20.30 -36.09
N ASP A 82 49.28 19.59 -35.30
CA ASP A 82 50.70 19.37 -35.60
C ASP A 82 51.27 18.08 -34.96
N ARG A 83 50.72 16.93 -35.35
CA ARG A 83 51.49 15.67 -35.28
C ARG A 83 50.93 14.61 -36.23
N ARG A 84 51.03 14.93 -37.53
CA ARG A 84 51.40 13.94 -38.53
C ARG A 84 52.83 13.46 -38.28
#